data_AF-A0A317E7X6-F1
#
_entry.id   AF-A0A317E7X6-F1
#
_cell.length_a   1.000
_cell.length_b   1.000
_cell.length_c   1.000
_cell.angle_alpha   90.00
_cell.angle_beta   90.00
_cell.angle_gamma   90.00
#
_symmetry.space_group_name_H-M   'P 1'
#
loop_
_entity.id
_entity.type
_entity.pdbx_description
1 polymer ?
#
loop_
_entity_poly.entity_id
_entity_poly.type
_entity_poly.pdbx_seq_one_letter_code
_entity_poly.pdbx_strand_id
1 'polypeptide(L)'
;MGFDGWSFNQQQQGQGIVCRAIQGPNIMARNTDGKVYVSVPSTGIAKAKYPESTVIVGGSAELVDAESFGDRLLFYIDDTVLEQVAVARGYTWQILAGGRIKSGTVKFNNSAVSALERVMECVSANGG
;
A
#
# COMPACT_ATOMS: atom_id res chain seq x y z
N MET A 1 -11.44 15.01 0.40
CA MET A 1 -11.22 15.61 1.75
C MET A 1 -9.95 15.01 2.33
N GLY A 2 -9.23 15.72 3.19
CA GLY A 2 -7.97 15.28 3.77
C GLY A 2 -7.80 15.76 5.20
N PHE A 3 -6.93 15.11 5.97
CA PHE A 3 -6.58 15.50 7.34
C PHE A 3 -5.12 15.14 7.63
N ASP A 4 -4.41 15.95 8.42
CA ASP A 4 -3.03 15.71 8.84
C ASP A 4 -2.09 15.19 7.73
N GLY A 5 -2.06 15.87 6.58
CA GLY A 5 -1.22 15.47 5.43
C GLY A 5 -1.70 14.23 4.66
N TRP A 6 -2.83 13.63 5.04
CA TRP A 6 -3.51 12.58 4.31
C TRP A 6 -4.56 13.15 3.37
N SER A 7 -4.72 12.50 2.23
CA SER A 7 -5.83 12.69 1.30
C SER A 7 -6.47 11.34 0.99
N PHE A 8 -7.76 11.37 0.64
CA PHE A 8 -8.54 10.17 0.39
C PHE A 8 -9.17 10.23 -0.98
N ASN A 9 -9.13 9.12 -1.70
CA ASN A 9 -9.94 8.92 -2.89
C ASN A 9 -10.53 7.51 -2.94
N GLN A 10 -11.59 7.39 -3.72
CA GLN A 10 -12.15 6.12 -4.12
C GLN A 10 -12.31 6.12 -5.64
N GLN A 11 -12.14 4.97 -6.26
CA GLN A 11 -12.27 4.83 -7.71
C GLN A 11 -12.84 3.47 -8.07
N GLN A 12 -13.68 3.43 -9.10
CA GLN A 12 -14.11 2.17 -9.67
C GLN A 12 -12.95 1.45 -10.35
N GLN A 13 -12.73 0.19 -9.97
CA GLN A 13 -11.70 -0.68 -10.53
C GLN A 13 -12.32 -2.03 -10.86
N GLY A 14 -12.62 -2.25 -12.15
CA GLY A 14 -13.41 -3.40 -12.59
C GLY A 14 -14.83 -3.33 -12.01
N GLN A 15 -15.26 -4.39 -11.33
CA GLN A 15 -16.56 -4.43 -10.65
C GLN A 15 -16.52 -3.93 -9.18
N GLY A 16 -15.32 -3.62 -8.64
CA GLY A 16 -15.14 -3.16 -7.27
C GLY A 16 -14.82 -1.67 -7.16
N ILE A 17 -14.77 -1.18 -5.92
CA ILE A 17 -14.29 0.15 -5.56
C ILE A 17 -13.00 0.01 -4.77
N VAL A 18 -11.94 0.66 -5.24
CA VAL A 18 -10.70 0.79 -4.49
C VAL A 18 -10.69 2.08 -3.68
N CYS A 19 -10.60 1.94 -2.37
CA CYS A 19 -10.47 3.03 -1.40
C CYS A 19 -9.00 3.22 -1.04
N ARG A 20 -8.52 4.47 -1.08
CA ARG A 20 -7.10 4.79 -0.87
C ARG A 20 -6.91 5.93 0.12
N ALA A 21 -5.98 5.73 1.05
CA ALA A 21 -5.39 6.78 1.87
C ALA A 21 -3.99 7.12 1.32
N ILE A 22 -3.74 8.40 1.11
CA ILE A 22 -2.54 8.89 0.43
C ILE A 22 -1.83 9.90 1.33
N GLN A 23 -0.57 9.64 1.66
CA GLN A 23 0.31 10.58 2.36
C GLN A 23 1.57 10.85 1.53
N GLY A 24 1.69 12.08 1.04
CA GLY A 24 2.74 12.43 0.09
C GLY A 24 2.74 11.47 -1.11
N PRO A 25 3.85 10.76 -1.38
CA PRO A 25 3.92 9.83 -2.50
C PRO A 25 3.46 8.41 -2.15
N ASN A 26 3.02 8.12 -0.92
CA ASN A 26 2.76 6.76 -0.46
C ASN A 26 1.27 6.50 -0.29
N ILE A 27 0.83 5.26 -0.53
CA ILE A 27 -0.59 4.89 -0.51
C ILE A 27 -0.79 3.64 0.34
N MET A 28 -1.85 3.65 1.14
CA MET A 28 -2.51 2.47 1.70
C MET A 28 -3.86 2.29 0.98
N ALA A 29 -4.18 1.08 0.52
CA ALA A 29 -5.39 0.85 -0.24
C ALA A 29 -6.01 -0.51 0.02
N ARG A 30 -7.35 -0.54 -0.05
CA ARG A 30 -8.17 -1.75 0.01
C ARG A 30 -9.28 -1.63 -1.03
N ASN A 31 -9.51 -2.71 -1.77
CA ASN A 31 -10.61 -2.83 -2.71
C ASN A 31 -11.77 -3.60 -2.07
N THR A 32 -13.00 -3.34 -2.51
CA THR A 32 -14.19 -4.06 -2.06
C THR A 32 -14.17 -5.55 -2.43
N ASP A 33 -13.30 -5.97 -3.37
CA ASP A 33 -13.06 -7.38 -3.70
C ASP A 33 -12.05 -8.09 -2.76
N GLY A 34 -11.60 -7.40 -1.71
CA GLY A 34 -10.67 -7.93 -0.71
C GLY A 34 -9.18 -7.77 -1.07
N LYS A 35 -8.84 -7.20 -2.23
CA LYS A 35 -7.43 -6.92 -2.54
C LYS A 35 -6.91 -5.74 -1.73
N VAL A 36 -5.77 -5.95 -1.09
CA VAL A 36 -5.10 -4.95 -0.25
C VAL A 36 -3.71 -4.67 -0.79
N TYR A 37 -3.29 -3.42 -0.80
CA TYR A 37 -1.93 -3.07 -1.17
C TYR A 37 -1.43 -1.79 -0.50
N VAL A 38 -0.12 -1.72 -0.33
CA VAL A 38 0.61 -0.46 -0.14
C VAL A 38 1.36 -0.12 -1.42
N SER A 39 1.60 1.17 -1.68
CA SER A 39 2.40 1.55 -2.86
C SER A 39 3.30 2.75 -2.64
N VAL A 40 4.37 2.76 -3.42
CA VAL A 40 5.37 3.83 -3.53
C VAL A 40 5.54 4.22 -5.01
N PRO A 41 6.21 5.34 -5.34
CA PRO A 41 6.57 5.65 -6.72
C PRO A 41 7.51 4.59 -7.31
N SER A 42 7.33 4.20 -8.57
CA SER A 42 8.20 3.23 -9.26
C SER A 42 9.40 3.86 -9.96
N THR A 43 9.88 5.02 -9.51
CA THR A 43 10.97 5.76 -10.17
C THR A 43 12.23 4.89 -10.32
N GLY A 44 12.63 4.65 -11.56
CA GLY A 44 13.79 3.81 -11.89
C GLY A 44 13.55 2.30 -11.73
N ILE A 45 12.30 1.84 -11.55
CA ILE A 45 11.92 0.43 -11.47
C ILE A 45 11.19 0.07 -12.77
N ALA A 46 11.62 -1.01 -13.44
CA ALA A 46 11.01 -1.42 -14.70
C ALA A 46 9.54 -1.82 -14.49
N LYS A 47 8.70 -1.68 -15.52
CA LYS A 47 7.32 -2.18 -15.46
C LYS A 47 7.34 -3.70 -15.59
N ALA A 48 7.04 -4.39 -14.51
CA ALA A 48 7.05 -5.84 -14.42
C ALA A 48 6.33 -6.30 -13.13
N LYS A 49 6.05 -7.60 -13.05
CA LYS A 49 5.74 -8.26 -11.79
C LYS A 49 7.05 -8.67 -11.11
N TYR A 50 7.07 -8.50 -9.79
CA TYR A 50 8.18 -8.83 -8.91
C TYR A 50 7.64 -9.82 -7.86
N PRO A 51 7.48 -11.11 -8.23
CA PRO A 51 7.18 -12.13 -7.23
C PRO A 51 8.32 -12.23 -6.21
N GLU A 52 8.04 -12.79 -5.04
CA GLU A 52 9.03 -12.94 -3.96
C GLU A 52 9.59 -11.59 -3.44
N SER A 53 8.80 -10.53 -3.54
CA SER A 53 9.13 -9.25 -2.91
C SER A 53 8.92 -9.34 -1.39
N THR A 54 9.46 -8.39 -0.64
CA THR A 54 9.34 -8.39 0.82
C THR A 54 8.82 -7.07 1.33
N VAL A 55 7.86 -7.13 2.26
CA VAL A 55 7.44 -6.01 3.10
C VAL A 55 7.82 -6.33 4.54
N ILE A 56 8.54 -5.41 5.18
CA ILE A 56 9.11 -5.57 6.53
C ILE A 56 8.46 -4.55 7.46
N VAL A 57 7.79 -5.05 8.50
CA VAL A 57 7.03 -4.25 9.46
C VAL A 57 7.29 -4.77 10.87
N GLY A 58 7.60 -3.89 11.81
CA GLY A 58 7.80 -4.28 13.22
C GLY A 58 8.90 -5.33 13.46
N GLY A 59 9.80 -5.54 12.50
CA GLY A 59 10.85 -6.57 12.55
C GLY A 59 10.49 -7.91 11.89
N SER A 60 9.24 -8.09 11.47
CA SER A 60 8.79 -9.25 10.69
C SER A 60 8.89 -8.94 9.19
N ALA A 61 9.32 -9.94 8.41
CA ALA A 61 9.42 -9.85 6.96
C ALA A 61 8.38 -10.76 6.31
N GLU A 62 7.49 -10.17 5.53
CA GLU A 62 6.42 -10.86 4.81
C GLU A 62 6.77 -10.97 3.33
N LEU A 63 6.67 -12.18 2.79
CA LEU A 63 6.84 -12.44 1.36
C LEU A 63 5.56 -12.07 0.62
N VAL A 64 5.67 -11.21 -0.38
CA VAL A 64 4.53 -10.61 -1.07
C VAL A 64 4.77 -10.55 -2.58
N ASP A 65 3.69 -10.51 -3.34
CA ASP A 65 3.77 -10.14 -4.74
C ASP A 65 3.81 -8.63 -4.88
N ALA A 66 4.73 -8.13 -5.71
CA ALA A 66 4.75 -6.73 -6.09
C ALA A 66 4.60 -6.55 -7.61
N GLU A 67 4.08 -5.39 -8.01
CA GLU A 67 3.90 -5.05 -9.42
C GLU A 67 4.21 -3.58 -9.64
N SER A 68 5.09 -3.30 -10.60
CA SER A 68 5.30 -1.95 -11.11
C SER A 68 4.30 -1.68 -12.23
N PHE A 69 3.27 -0.91 -11.90
CA PHE A 69 2.17 -0.55 -12.79
C PHE A 69 1.99 0.97 -12.84
N GLY A 70 1.89 1.52 -14.05
CA GLY A 70 1.86 2.98 -14.23
C GLY A 70 3.15 3.63 -13.71
N ASP A 71 3.01 4.56 -12.78
CA ASP A 71 4.06 5.27 -12.05
C ASP A 71 4.22 4.76 -10.59
N ARG A 72 3.61 3.61 -10.27
CA ARG A 72 3.54 3.04 -8.92
C ARG A 72 4.20 1.67 -8.87
N LEU A 73 4.82 1.37 -7.74
CA LEU A 73 5.15 0.01 -7.31
C LEU A 73 4.18 -0.37 -6.19
N LEU A 74 3.34 -1.36 -6.48
CA LEU A 74 2.31 -1.87 -5.58
C LEU A 74 2.85 -3.14 -4.91
N PHE A 75 2.61 -3.29 -3.61
CA PHE A 75 2.90 -4.50 -2.84
C PHE A 75 1.56 -5.05 -2.36
N TYR A 76 1.17 -6.21 -2.85
CA TYR A 76 -0.09 -6.85 -2.50
C TYR A 76 0.08 -7.60 -1.18
N ILE A 77 -0.68 -7.20 -0.18
CA ILE A 77 -0.60 -7.71 1.19
C ILE A 77 -1.98 -8.18 1.65
N ASP A 78 -2.10 -8.68 2.88
CA ASP A 78 -3.38 -8.92 3.52
C ASP A 78 -3.79 -7.78 4.47
N ASP A 79 -5.03 -7.83 4.97
CA ASP A 79 -5.56 -6.85 5.92
C ASP A 79 -4.73 -6.80 7.23
N THR A 80 -4.22 -7.94 7.69
CA THR A 80 -3.40 -8.03 8.92
C THR A 80 -2.09 -7.26 8.77
N VAL A 81 -1.38 -7.45 7.66
CA VAL A 81 -0.13 -6.73 7.36
C VAL A 81 -0.43 -5.24 7.16
N LEU A 82 -1.55 -4.87 6.53
CA LEU A 82 -1.93 -3.47 6.38
C LEU A 82 -2.17 -2.78 7.73
N GLU A 83 -2.86 -3.45 8.66
CA GLU A 83 -3.04 -2.98 10.04
C GLU A 83 -1.69 -2.79 10.74
N GLN A 84 -0.79 -3.77 10.63
CA GLN A 84 0.56 -3.66 11.19
C GLN A 84 1.32 -2.46 10.60
N VAL A 85 1.22 -2.21 9.29
CA VAL A 85 1.85 -1.05 8.63
C VAL A 85 1.33 0.26 9.24
N ALA A 86 0.01 0.37 9.46
CA ALA A 86 -0.59 1.56 10.03
C ALA A 86 -0.16 1.76 11.50
N VAL A 87 -0.18 0.71 12.32
CA VAL A 87 0.25 0.75 13.73
C VAL A 87 1.75 1.07 13.85
N ALA A 88 2.59 0.45 13.02
CA ALA A 88 4.03 0.73 12.99
C ALA A 88 4.37 2.10 12.38
N ARG A 89 3.40 2.78 11.77
CA ARG A 89 3.54 4.06 11.06
C ARG A 89 4.59 3.98 9.95
N GLY A 90 4.60 2.88 9.20
CA GLY A 90 5.53 2.69 8.09
C GLY A 90 5.97 1.26 7.90
N TYR A 91 6.81 1.07 6.90
CA TYR A 91 7.34 -0.24 6.49
C TYR A 91 8.61 -0.06 5.67
N THR A 92 9.40 -1.13 5.57
CA THR A 92 10.48 -1.22 4.59
C THR A 92 10.08 -2.22 3.51
N TRP A 93 10.45 -1.97 2.27
CA TRP A 93 10.18 -2.87 1.16
C TRP A 93 11.47 -3.26 0.44
N GLN A 94 11.47 -4.44 -0.17
CA GLN A 94 12.57 -4.95 -0.99
C GLN A 94 12.02 -5.70 -2.21
N ILE A 95 12.65 -5.52 -3.37
CA ILE A 95 12.38 -6.25 -4.61
C ILE A 95 13.69 -6.64 -5.31
N LEU A 96 13.68 -7.70 -6.11
CA LEU A 96 14.78 -8.01 -7.04
C LEU A 96 14.46 -7.45 -8.44
N ALA A 97 15.11 -6.34 -8.81
CA ALA A 97 14.87 -5.69 -10.10
C ALA A 97 16.16 -5.60 -10.92
N GLY A 98 16.18 -6.27 -12.08
CA GLY A 98 17.35 -6.29 -12.97
C GLY A 98 18.60 -6.92 -12.33
N GLY A 99 18.40 -7.98 -11.54
CA GLY A 99 19.48 -8.69 -10.84
C GLY A 99 20.07 -7.93 -9.65
N ARG A 100 19.44 -6.83 -9.21
CA ARG A 100 19.86 -6.06 -8.03
C ARG A 100 18.71 -5.91 -7.05
N ILE A 101 19.01 -6.02 -5.77
CA ILE A 101 18.05 -5.71 -4.72
C ILE A 101 17.82 -4.19 -4.73
N LYS A 102 16.56 -3.79 -4.85
CA LYS A 102 16.10 -2.42 -4.63
C LYS A 102 15.24 -2.40 -3.38
N SER A 103 15.40 -1.37 -2.57
CA SER A 103 14.67 -1.24 -1.31
C SER A 103 14.37 0.21 -0.99
N GLY A 104 13.46 0.41 -0.04
CA GLY A 104 13.14 1.71 0.50
C GLY A 104 12.36 1.60 1.80
N THR A 105 12.35 2.68 2.57
CA THR A 105 11.60 2.79 3.81
C THR A 105 10.55 3.88 3.69
N VAL A 106 9.31 3.52 4.00
CA VAL A 106 8.17 4.42 4.10
C VAL A 106 7.96 4.74 5.57
N LYS A 107 7.77 6.04 5.86
CA LYS A 107 7.38 6.53 7.18
C LYS A 107 6.09 7.30 7.05
N PHE A 108 5.13 6.95 7.90
CA PHE A 108 3.88 7.66 8.05
C PHE A 108 3.89 8.53 9.31
N ASN A 109 3.01 9.53 9.37
CA ASN A 109 2.81 10.30 10.60
C ASN A 109 1.89 9.58 11.61
N ASN A 110 1.56 10.27 12.70
CA ASN A 110 0.77 9.71 13.81
C ASN A 110 -0.68 9.39 13.44
N SER A 111 -1.16 9.89 12.31
CA SER A 111 -2.52 9.67 11.83
C SER A 111 -2.69 8.42 10.95
N ALA A 112 -1.66 7.58 10.81
CA ALA A 112 -1.71 6.39 9.96
C ALA A 112 -2.88 5.44 10.30
N VAL A 113 -3.12 5.16 11.59
CA VAL A 113 -4.23 4.30 12.02
C VAL A 113 -5.57 4.91 11.64
N SER A 114 -5.80 6.20 11.93
CA SER A 114 -7.04 6.88 11.53
C SER A 114 -7.20 6.95 10.01
N ALA A 115 -6.12 7.03 9.26
CA ALA A 115 -6.17 6.98 7.81
C ALA A 115 -6.58 5.60 7.30
N LEU A 116 -6.10 4.52 7.93
CA LEU A 116 -6.57 3.16 7.66
C LEU A 116 -8.06 3.00 8.01
N GLU A 117 -8.50 3.48 9.17
CA GLU A 117 -9.92 3.44 9.57
C GLU A 117 -10.82 4.08 8.50
N ARG A 118 -10.42 5.24 7.94
CA ARG A 118 -11.14 5.86 6.82
C ARG A 118 -11.16 5.03 5.54
N VAL A 119 -10.11 4.27 5.25
CA VAL A 119 -10.12 3.32 4.13
C VAL A 119 -11.13 2.20 4.39
N MET A 120 -11.17 1.67 5.60
CA MET A 120 -12.11 0.61 6.00
C MET A 120 -13.56 1.10 5.98
N GLU A 121 -13.82 2.32 6.49
CA GLU A 121 -15.14 2.98 6.39
C GLU A 121 -15.58 3.12 4.93
N CYS A 122 -14.69 3.55 4.05
CA CYS A 122 -14.97 3.66 2.62
C CYS A 122 -15.32 2.30 2.00
N VAL A 123 -14.58 1.24 2.32
CA VAL A 123 -14.86 -0.09 1.77
C VAL A 123 -16.20 -0.62 2.28
N SER A 124 -16.48 -0.48 3.57
CA SER A 124 -17.77 -0.88 4.16
C SER A 124 -18.95 -0.12 3.55
N ALA A 125 -18.80 1.19 3.32
CA ALA A 125 -19.83 2.02 2.68
C ALA A 125 -20.10 1.62 1.22
N ASN A 126 -19.18 0.93 0.56
CA ASN A 126 -19.31 0.43 -0.82
C ASN A 126 -19.61 -1.08 -0.88
N GLY A 127 -20.02 -1.70 0.24
CA GLY A 127 -20.50 -3.08 0.28
C GLY A 127 -19.43 -4.16 0.36
N GLY A 128 -18.21 -3.81 0.82
CA GLY A 128 -17.13 -4.76 1.12
C GLY A 128 -16.92 -5.03 2.61
#